data_AF-A0A699SH62-F1
#
_entry.id   AF-A0A699SH62-F1
#
_cell.length_a   1.000
_cell.length_b   1.000
_cell.length_c   1.000
_cell.angle_alpha   90.00
_cell.angle_beta   90.00
_cell.angle_gamma   90.00
#
_symmetry.space_group_name_H-M   'P 1'
#
loop_
_entity.id
_entity.type
_entity.pdbx_description
1 polymer ?
#
loop_
_entity_poly.entity_id
_entity_poly.type
_entity_poly.pdbx_seq_one_letter_code
_entity_poly.pdbx_strand_id
1 'polypeptide(L)'
;EDPYHLLDYDEEEDPEMDTEERIMPPKPMSEARMREIIRDHECKEKDRVKFAMATLRGRALTWSNRRTKSTGIEAANNTPWSEVKK
;
A
#
# COMPACT_ATOMS: atom_id res chain seq x y z
N GLU A 1 -50.94 -15.30 2.42
CA GLU A 1 -49.56 -15.81 2.45
C GLU A 1 -49.17 -16.19 1.05
N ASP A 2 -48.49 -15.26 0.38
CA ASP A 2 -47.55 -15.54 -0.70
C ASP A 2 -46.30 -14.74 -0.28
N PRO A 3 -45.18 -15.38 0.11
CA PRO A 3 -44.07 -14.70 0.78
C PRO A 3 -43.09 -14.04 -0.18
N TYR A 4 -43.34 -14.09 -1.50
CA TYR A 4 -42.47 -13.50 -2.50
C TYR A 4 -43.22 -12.39 -3.26
N HIS A 5 -43.76 -11.42 -2.52
CA HIS A 5 -43.91 -10.10 -3.09
C HIS A 5 -42.50 -9.58 -3.39
N LEU A 6 -42.13 -9.73 -4.67
CA LEU A 6 -41.07 -9.01 -5.34
C LEU A 6 -41.24 -7.54 -4.95
N LEU A 7 -40.50 -7.12 -3.92
CA LEU A 7 -40.28 -5.70 -3.72
C LEU A 7 -39.58 -5.27 -4.98
N ASP A 8 -40.21 -4.35 -5.69
CA ASP A 8 -39.59 -3.56 -6.72
C ASP A 8 -38.37 -2.91 -6.04
N TYR A 9 -37.25 -3.62 -6.04
CA TYR A 9 -35.96 -2.99 -5.85
C TYR A 9 -35.88 -2.06 -7.05
N ASP A 10 -36.29 -0.82 -6.83
CA ASP A 10 -35.72 0.28 -7.58
C ASP A 10 -34.23 -0.01 -7.59
N GLU A 11 -33.66 -0.05 -8.78
CA GLU A 11 -32.23 -0.13 -9.01
C GLU A 11 -31.62 1.22 -8.56
N GLU A 12 -31.92 1.63 -7.33
CA GLU A 12 -31.11 2.53 -6.53
C GLU A 12 -29.86 1.71 -6.24
N GLU A 13 -28.99 1.67 -7.26
CA GLU A 13 -27.54 1.57 -7.20
C GLU A 13 -27.11 1.67 -5.74
N ASP A 14 -26.70 0.53 -5.16
CA ASP A 14 -25.97 0.47 -3.89
C ASP A 14 -25.03 1.67 -3.91
N PRO A 15 -25.27 2.72 -3.11
CA PRO A 15 -24.58 3.98 -3.31
C PRO A 15 -23.13 3.64 -3.20
N GLU A 16 -22.39 3.65 -4.32
CA GLU A 16 -21.04 3.11 -4.41
C GLU A 16 -20.33 3.62 -3.18
N MET A 17 -20.19 2.75 -2.17
CA MET A 17 -19.59 3.15 -0.93
C MET A 17 -18.15 3.26 -1.35
N ASP A 18 -17.75 4.48 -1.68
CA ASP A 18 -16.44 4.85 -2.16
C ASP A 18 -15.46 4.49 -1.05
N THR A 19 -15.07 3.22 -1.05
CA THR A 19 -14.10 2.66 -0.12
C THR A 19 -12.74 3.30 -0.32
N GLU A 20 -12.58 4.11 -1.38
CA GLU A 20 -11.43 4.95 -1.64
C GLU A 20 -11.36 6.19 -0.72
N GLU A 21 -12.48 6.65 -0.11
CA GLU A 21 -12.49 7.89 0.69
C GLU A 21 -12.49 7.71 2.22
N ARG A 22 -12.87 6.54 2.75
CA ARG A 22 -12.94 6.36 4.23
C ARG A 22 -11.61 5.99 4.89
N ILE A 23 -10.65 5.51 4.10
CA ILE A 23 -9.25 5.43 4.51
C ILE A 23 -8.55 6.55 3.79
N MET A 24 -8.51 7.73 4.41
CA MET A 24 -7.75 8.90 3.96
C MET A 24 -6.50 8.42 3.20
N PRO A 25 -6.43 8.58 1.86
CA PRO A 25 -5.37 7.95 1.09
C PRO A 25 -4.06 8.45 1.70
N PRO A 26 -3.15 7.56 2.15
CA PRO A 26 -1.95 8.02 2.82
C PRO A 26 -1.20 8.92 1.84
N LYS A 27 -1.19 10.23 2.14
CA LYS A 27 -0.54 11.24 1.29
C LYS A 27 0.85 10.72 0.92
N PRO A 28 1.28 10.81 -0.36
CA PRO A 28 2.59 10.32 -0.74
C PRO A 28 3.62 11.00 0.17
N MET A 29 4.28 10.20 1.00
CA MET A 29 5.26 10.76 1.93
C MET A 29 6.48 11.20 1.16
N SER A 30 6.91 12.43 1.42
CA SER A 30 8.18 12.92 0.91
C SER A 30 9.34 12.10 1.48
N GLU A 31 10.46 12.07 0.77
CA GLU A 31 11.68 11.39 1.24
C GLU A 31 12.11 11.89 2.63
N ALA A 32 11.92 13.19 2.90
CA ALA A 32 12.20 13.78 4.20
C ALA A 32 11.33 13.17 5.32
N ARG A 33 10.03 12.97 5.05
CA ARG A 33 9.08 12.34 5.99
C ARG A 33 9.39 10.87 6.20
N MET A 34 9.80 10.15 5.15
CA MET A 34 10.23 8.76 5.26
C MET A 34 11.49 8.64 6.13
N ARG A 35 12.47 9.53 5.94
CA ARG A 35 13.69 9.57 6.77
C ARG A 35 13.40 9.92 8.22
N GLU A 36 12.44 10.80 8.47
CA GLU A 36 11.97 11.16 9.82
C GLU A 36 11.33 9.95 10.52
N ILE A 37 10.36 9.28 9.89
CA ILE A 37 9.72 8.09 10.46
C ILE A 37 10.73 6.96 10.71
N ILE A 38 11.68 6.74 9.79
CA ILE A 38 12.74 5.76 9.96
C ILE A 38 13.64 6.09 11.16
N ARG A 39 13.89 7.38 11.43
CA ARG A 39 14.67 7.84 12.60
C ARG A 39 13.87 7.74 13.89
N ASP A 40 12.64 8.26 13.90
CA ASP A 40 11.79 8.35 15.09
C ASP A 40 11.35 6.97 15.59
N HIS A 41 11.15 6.01 14.69
CA HIS A 41 10.77 4.65 15.03
C HIS A 41 11.99 3.71 15.23
N GLU A 42 13.21 4.26 15.27
CA GLU A 42 14.47 3.49 15.33
C GLU A 42 14.46 2.27 14.37
N CYS A 43 13.91 2.45 13.16
CA CYS A 43 13.79 1.34 12.21
C CYS A 43 15.19 0.78 11.95
N LYS A 44 15.41 -0.46 12.42
CA LYS A 44 16.63 -1.22 12.18
C LYS A 44 16.86 -1.26 10.67
N GLU A 45 18.12 -1.25 10.24
CA GLU A 45 18.49 -1.16 8.83
C GLU A 45 17.73 -2.16 7.95
N LYS A 46 17.55 -3.39 8.45
CA LYS A 46 16.77 -4.48 7.84
C LYS A 46 15.27 -4.21 7.65
N ASP A 47 14.70 -3.29 8.42
CA ASP A 47 13.27 -2.97 8.40
C ASP A 47 12.98 -1.70 7.60
N ARG A 48 14.00 -0.88 7.32
CA ARG A 48 13.87 0.36 6.52
C ARG A 48 13.32 0.11 5.13
N VAL A 49 13.80 -0.96 4.47
CA VAL A 49 13.37 -1.33 3.12
C VAL A 49 11.90 -1.76 3.16
N LYS A 50 11.51 -2.64 4.08
CA LYS A 50 10.11 -3.07 4.25
C LYS A 50 9.18 -1.88 4.44
N PHE A 51 9.57 -0.93 5.30
CA PHE A 51 8.79 0.26 5.58
C PHE A 51 8.68 1.18 4.35
N ALA A 52 9.80 1.45 3.67
CA ALA A 52 9.81 2.23 2.45
C ALA A 52 8.97 1.59 1.34
N MET A 53 9.09 0.27 1.15
CA MET A 53 8.33 -0.49 0.14
C MET A 53 6.82 -0.39 0.36
N ALA A 54 6.36 -0.42 1.63
CA ALA A 54 4.96 -0.27 1.99
C ALA A 54 4.36 1.10 1.63
N THR A 55 5.21 2.11 1.39
CA THR A 55 4.78 3.47 1.04
C THR A 55 4.87 3.77 -0.47
N LEU A 56 5.41 2.85 -1.27
CA LEU A 56 5.56 3.05 -2.71
C LEU A 56 4.21 3.11 -3.41
N ARG A 57 4.13 3.96 -4.44
CA ARG A 57 2.96 4.09 -5.32
C ARG A 57 3.38 4.12 -6.79
N GLY A 58 2.42 3.86 -7.68
CA GLY A 58 2.61 3.97 -9.13
C GLY A 58 3.81 3.18 -9.66
N ARG A 59 4.64 3.82 -10.49
CA ARG A 59 5.79 3.18 -11.15
C ARG A 59 6.81 2.58 -10.17
N ALA A 60 6.99 3.19 -8.99
CA ALA A 60 7.90 2.68 -7.98
C ALA A 60 7.39 1.37 -7.34
N LEU A 61 6.08 1.28 -7.10
CA LEU A 61 5.44 0.05 -6.63
C LEU A 61 5.53 -1.06 -7.69
N THR A 62 5.28 -0.74 -8.97
CA THR A 62 5.43 -1.70 -10.07
C THR A 62 6.86 -2.24 -10.17
N TRP A 63 7.87 -1.37 -10.03
CA TRP A 63 9.27 -1.79 -10.00
C TRP A 63 9.57 -2.70 -8.81
N SER A 64 9.11 -2.35 -7.61
CA SER A 64 9.30 -3.18 -6.42
C SER A 64 8.65 -4.56 -6.57
N ASN A 65 7.44 -4.62 -7.11
CA ASN A 65 6.75 -5.89 -7.37
C ASN A 65 7.47 -6.75 -8.40
N ARG A 66 8.11 -6.15 -9.41
CA ARG A 66 8.96 -6.89 -10.36
C ARG A 66 10.22 -7.43 -9.68
N ARG A 67 10.84 -6.64 -8.81
CA ARG A 67 12.03 -7.04 -8.04
C ARG A 67 11.72 -8.18 -7.07
N THR A 68 10.65 -8.10 -6.30
CA THR A 68 10.25 -9.16 -5.36
C THR A 68 9.88 -10.46 -6.09
N LYS A 69 9.29 -10.38 -7.29
CA LYS A 69 9.06 -11.56 -8.14
C LYS A 69 10.36 -12.19 -8.65
N SER A 70 11.39 -11.40 -8.94
CA SER A 70 12.66 -11.90 -9.46
C SER A 70 13.59 -12.46 -8.37
N THR A 71 13.59 -11.86 -7.18
CA THR A 71 14.56 -12.16 -6.11
C THR A 71 13.91 -12.90 -4.93
N GLY A 72 12.59 -12.85 -4.79
CA GLY A 72 11.86 -13.31 -3.61
C GLY A 72 11.66 -12.17 -2.59
N ILE A 73 10.53 -12.20 -1.89
CA ILE A 73 10.12 -11.14 -0.94
C ILE A 73 11.13 -10.97 0.19
N GLU A 74 11.64 -12.07 0.75
CA GLU A 74 12.56 -12.03 1.88
C GLU A 74 13.93 -11.46 1.48
N ALA A 75 14.51 -11.93 0.38
CA ALA A 75 15.80 -11.44 -0.12
C ALA A 75 15.72 -9.98 -0.60
N ALA A 76 14.61 -9.58 -1.24
CA ALA A 76 14.38 -8.19 -1.65
C ALA A 76 14.25 -7.24 -0.46
N ASN A 77 13.58 -7.67 0.61
CA ASN A 77 13.39 -6.86 1.82
C ASN A 77 14.65 -6.78 2.70
N ASN A 78 15.53 -7.78 2.64
CA ASN A 78 16.81 -7.78 3.33
C ASN A 78 17.93 -7.08 2.54
N THR A 79 17.66 -6.57 1.33
CA THR A 79 18.68 -5.87 0.55
C THR A 79 19.06 -4.54 1.23
N PRO A 80 20.35 -4.17 1.35
CA PRO A 80 20.75 -2.93 1.99
C PRO A 80 20.09 -1.70 1.35
N TRP A 81 19.67 -0.74 2.18
CA TRP A 81 19.02 0.49 1.70
C TRP A 81 19.89 1.30 0.74
N SER A 82 21.22 1.19 0.84
CA SER A 82 22.18 1.79 -0.10
C SER A 82 22.05 1.27 -1.53
N GLU A 83 21.66 0.01 -1.71
CA GLU A 83 21.46 -0.60 -3.03
C GLU A 83 20.07 -0.33 -3.59
N VAL A 84 19.08 -0.08 -2.74
CA VAL A 84 17.71 0.25 -3.15
C VAL A 84 17.60 1.70 -3.64
N LYS A 85 18.43 2.61 -3.11
CA LYS A 85 18.45 4.04 -3.47
C LYS A 85 19.31 4.39 -4.68
N LYS A 86 20.05 3.43 -5.26
CA LYS A 86 20.81 3.64 -6.50
C LYS A 86 19.85 3.72 -7.68
#